data_AF-X1U1W9-F1
#
_entry.id   AF-X1U1W9-F1
#
_cell.length_a   1.000
_cell.length_b   1.000
_cell.length_c   1.000
_cell.angle_alpha   90.00
_cell.angle_beta   90.00
_cell.angle_gamma   90.00
#
_symmetry.space_group_name_H-M   'P 1'
#
loop_
_entity.id
_entity.type
_entity.pdbx_description
1 polymer ?
#
loop_
_entity_poly.entity_id
_entity_poly.type
_entity_poly.pdbx_seq_one_letter_code
_entity_poly.pdbx_strand_id
1 'polypeptide(L)'
;FIEIGHYEYTDLMKVILSRSARSARLTTHFDLDFPKRPQTTPYWCHKHSRECTPVTEAYKFLRRYSIDSLKRIKEFSLLRTDAQIEFCHADSRQADIPPIDGVITSPPYVGLIDYHEQHAYGYHLLGLEDNRHDEIGPAANGSSKKTKQEYQQDIAQVLSLALASMPSGGFMIVVAGDRANLYDEIASLLAVEVEAVVQRHVNRRTGRRAGEFYESVFIWSKK
;
A
#
# COMPACT_ATOMS: atom_id res chain seq x y z
N PHE A 1 27.03 -2.75 -6.40
CA PHE A 1 27.06 -2.33 -7.82
C PHE A 1 26.31 -1.02 -8.05
N ILE A 2 25.03 -0.87 -7.68
CA ILE A 2 24.38 0.47 -7.71
C ILE A 2 25.00 1.43 -6.70
N GLU A 3 25.33 0.96 -5.50
CA GLU A 3 25.90 1.79 -4.42
C GLU A 3 27.35 2.22 -4.69
N ILE A 4 28.02 1.61 -5.66
CA ILE A 4 29.46 1.81 -5.94
C ILE A 4 29.66 2.53 -7.29
N GLY A 5 28.66 2.50 -8.18
CA GLY A 5 28.73 3.13 -9.49
C GLY A 5 28.19 4.55 -9.48
N HIS A 6 28.80 5.43 -10.29
CA HIS A 6 28.30 6.77 -10.52
C HIS A 6 27.19 6.74 -11.57
N TYR A 7 25.93 6.63 -11.13
CA TYR A 7 24.75 6.67 -12.01
C TYR A 7 24.00 7.98 -11.83
N GLU A 8 23.68 8.65 -12.95
CA GLU A 8 22.91 9.90 -12.96
C GLU A 8 21.54 9.73 -12.28
N TYR A 9 20.87 8.59 -12.51
CA TYR A 9 19.53 8.30 -12.01
C TYR A 9 19.51 7.17 -10.97
N THR A 10 20.40 7.23 -9.99
CA THR A 10 20.56 6.18 -8.96
C THR A 10 19.25 5.82 -8.26
N ASP A 11 18.43 6.80 -7.86
CA ASP A 11 17.18 6.54 -7.13
C ASP A 11 16.12 5.90 -8.01
N LEU A 12 16.01 6.33 -9.27
CA LEU A 12 15.14 5.66 -10.24
C LEU A 12 15.55 4.20 -10.44
N MET A 13 16.85 3.92 -10.51
CA MET A 13 17.34 2.55 -10.64
C MET A 13 16.99 1.72 -9.39
N LYS A 14 17.12 2.26 -8.17
CA LYS A 14 16.68 1.59 -6.93
C LYS A 14 15.19 1.23 -6.96
N VAL A 15 14.33 2.14 -7.44
CA VAL A 15 12.88 1.89 -7.62
C VAL A 15 12.62 0.79 -8.65
N ILE A 16 13.32 0.80 -9.78
CA ILE A 16 13.18 -0.25 -10.81
C ILE A 16 13.64 -1.60 -10.26
N LEU A 17 14.76 -1.62 -9.53
CA LEU A 17 15.30 -2.84 -8.92
C LEU A 17 14.37 -3.41 -7.86
N SER A 18 13.77 -2.60 -6.99
CA SER A 18 12.89 -3.11 -5.94
C SER A 18 11.68 -3.85 -6.52
N ARG A 19 11.09 -3.31 -7.59
CA ARG A 19 9.98 -3.94 -8.33
C ARG A 19 10.43 -5.20 -9.09
N SER A 20 11.62 -5.13 -9.71
CA SER A 20 12.19 -6.24 -10.47
C SER A 20 12.56 -7.42 -9.58
N ALA A 21 13.22 -7.16 -8.45
CA ALA A 21 13.62 -8.15 -7.47
C ALA A 21 12.40 -8.88 -6.89
N ARG A 22 11.33 -8.16 -6.53
CA ARG A 22 10.08 -8.78 -6.05
C ARG A 22 9.50 -9.77 -7.07
N SER A 23 9.53 -9.43 -8.35
CA SER A 23 8.95 -10.27 -9.41
C SER A 23 9.86 -11.41 -9.85
N ALA A 24 11.16 -11.27 -9.64
CA ALA A 24 12.16 -12.30 -9.94
C ALA A 24 12.29 -13.36 -8.84
N ARG A 25 11.58 -13.21 -7.71
CA ARG A 25 11.57 -14.20 -6.61
C ARG A 25 11.18 -15.59 -7.13
N LEU A 26 11.89 -16.61 -6.66
CA LEU A 26 11.53 -18.01 -6.85
C LEU A 26 10.32 -18.35 -5.98
N THR A 27 9.12 -17.96 -6.42
CA THR A 27 7.88 -18.23 -5.72
C THR A 27 6.74 -18.46 -6.71
N THR A 28 5.60 -18.91 -6.20
CA THR A 28 4.39 -19.04 -6.98
C THR A 28 3.76 -17.67 -7.25
N HIS A 29 3.05 -17.52 -8.37
CA HIS A 29 2.37 -16.26 -8.73
C HIS A 29 1.37 -15.72 -7.68
N PHE A 30 0.92 -16.57 -6.76
CA PHE A 30 -0.04 -16.21 -5.71
C PHE A 30 0.61 -16.13 -4.32
N ASP A 31 1.94 -16.32 -4.23
CA ASP A 31 2.74 -16.27 -3.00
C ASP A 31 3.93 -15.29 -3.17
N LEU A 32 3.75 -14.28 -4.04
CA LEU A 32 4.72 -13.20 -4.25
C LEU A 32 4.90 -12.32 -3.01
N ASP A 33 3.89 -12.31 -2.15
CA ASP A 33 3.82 -11.43 -0.99
C ASP A 33 4.69 -11.96 0.15
N PHE A 34 4.62 -13.26 0.47
CA PHE A 34 5.30 -13.88 1.62
C PHE A 34 5.94 -15.25 1.32
N PRO A 35 6.89 -15.34 0.38
CA PRO A 35 7.48 -16.62 0.03
C PRO A 35 8.37 -17.15 1.15
N LYS A 36 7.93 -18.23 1.81
CA LYS A 36 8.69 -18.87 2.90
C LYS A 36 9.86 -19.73 2.42
N ARG A 37 9.75 -20.30 1.22
CA ARG A 37 10.75 -21.19 0.62
C ARG A 37 10.80 -20.96 -0.90
N PRO A 38 11.97 -21.10 -1.52
CA PRO A 38 12.08 -20.98 -2.96
C PRO A 38 11.28 -22.10 -3.66
N GLN A 39 10.41 -21.73 -4.60
CA GLN A 39 9.75 -22.65 -5.51
C GLN A 39 10.70 -22.96 -6.67
N THR A 40 11.26 -24.17 -6.70
CA THR A 40 12.26 -24.60 -7.70
C THR A 40 11.73 -25.58 -8.75
N THR A 41 10.49 -26.05 -8.59
CA THR A 41 9.82 -26.99 -9.52
C THR A 41 8.56 -26.36 -10.13
N PRO A 42 8.03 -26.91 -11.24
CA PRO A 42 6.73 -26.52 -11.78
C PRO A 42 5.61 -26.61 -10.73
N TYR A 43 4.60 -25.75 -10.86
CA TYR A 43 3.47 -25.68 -9.93
C TYR A 43 2.18 -25.28 -10.66
N TRP A 44 1.04 -25.74 -10.14
CA TRP A 44 -0.26 -25.31 -10.63
C TRP A 44 -0.54 -23.84 -10.25
N CYS A 45 -0.86 -23.00 -11.23
CA CYS A 45 -1.12 -21.58 -11.03
C CYS A 45 -2.58 -21.22 -11.28
N HIS A 46 -3.30 -20.87 -10.22
CA HIS A 46 -4.70 -20.43 -10.32
C HIS A 46 -4.88 -19.10 -11.06
N LYS A 47 -3.88 -18.21 -11.02
CA LYS A 47 -3.94 -16.91 -11.73
C LYS A 47 -3.95 -17.08 -13.25
N HIS A 48 -3.27 -18.11 -13.75
CA HIS A 48 -3.18 -18.39 -15.19
C HIS A 48 -3.97 -19.63 -15.59
N SER A 49 -4.62 -20.30 -14.63
CA SER A 49 -5.32 -21.57 -14.80
C SER A 49 -4.50 -22.63 -15.57
N ARG A 50 -3.20 -22.72 -15.26
CA ARG A 50 -2.27 -23.65 -15.92
C ARG A 50 -1.06 -23.96 -15.05
N GLU A 51 -0.29 -24.97 -15.42
CA GLU A 51 1.03 -25.20 -14.85
C GLU A 51 1.99 -24.06 -15.23
N CYS A 52 2.69 -23.52 -14.23
CA CYS A 52 3.70 -22.49 -14.39
C CYS A 52 5.05 -23.02 -13.89
N THR A 53 6.12 -22.55 -14.52
CA THR A 53 7.49 -22.86 -14.11
C THR A 53 8.08 -21.72 -13.28
N PRO A 54 9.05 -22.01 -12.39
CA PRO A 54 9.80 -20.99 -11.69
C PRO A 54 10.49 -20.01 -12.62
N VAL A 55 10.72 -18.80 -12.12
CA VAL A 55 11.52 -17.81 -12.83
C VAL A 55 12.98 -18.28 -12.93
N THR A 56 13.53 -18.31 -14.14
CA THR A 56 14.94 -18.65 -14.38
C THR A 56 15.81 -17.44 -14.72
N GLU A 57 15.23 -16.27 -14.94
CA GLU A 57 15.95 -15.04 -15.33
C GLU A 57 15.33 -13.77 -14.75
N ALA A 58 16.18 -12.80 -14.41
CA ALA A 58 15.76 -11.49 -13.90
C ALA A 58 15.62 -10.43 -15.01
N TYR A 59 16.29 -10.60 -16.16
CA TYR A 59 16.38 -9.57 -17.21
C TYR A 59 15.01 -9.14 -17.76
N LYS A 60 14.10 -10.08 -17.99
CA LYS A 60 12.73 -9.75 -18.44
C LYS A 60 11.99 -8.80 -17.49
N PHE A 61 12.21 -8.92 -16.18
CA PHE A 61 11.57 -8.06 -15.19
C PHE A 61 12.23 -6.69 -15.15
N LEU A 62 13.56 -6.65 -15.16
CA LEU A 62 14.34 -5.42 -15.27
C LEU A 62 13.91 -4.60 -16.49
N ARG A 63 13.87 -5.23 -17.68
CA ARG A 63 13.45 -4.58 -18.91
C ARG A 63 12.01 -4.09 -18.83
N ARG A 64 11.08 -4.92 -18.34
CA ARG A 64 9.67 -4.55 -18.19
C ARG A 64 9.50 -3.35 -17.27
N TYR A 65 10.09 -3.37 -16.08
CA TYR A 65 9.95 -2.30 -15.10
C TYR A 65 10.70 -1.04 -15.51
N SER A 66 11.81 -1.16 -16.25
CA SER A 66 12.47 0.01 -16.84
C SER A 66 11.56 0.72 -17.85
N ILE A 67 10.96 -0.03 -18.79
CA ILE A 67 10.05 0.53 -19.79
C ILE A 67 8.78 1.12 -19.13
N ASP A 68 8.19 0.41 -18.17
CA ASP A 68 7.02 0.91 -17.41
C ASP A 68 7.33 2.19 -16.64
N SER A 69 8.46 2.24 -15.92
CA SER A 69 8.88 3.44 -15.19
C SER A 69 9.15 4.61 -16.12
N LEU A 70 9.83 4.40 -17.26
CA LEU A 70 10.06 5.45 -18.25
C LEU A 70 8.75 6.01 -18.82
N LYS A 71 7.78 5.15 -19.12
CA LYS A 71 6.46 5.58 -19.59
C LYS A 71 5.77 6.45 -18.55
N ARG A 72 5.75 6.03 -17.29
CA ARG A 72 5.12 6.77 -16.19
C ARG A 72 5.80 8.11 -15.93
N ILE A 73 7.13 8.18 -16.01
CA ILE A 73 7.86 9.45 -15.86
C ILE A 73 7.52 10.40 -17.00
N LYS A 74 7.42 9.91 -18.24
CA LYS A 74 6.99 10.73 -19.38
C LYS A 74 5.57 11.27 -19.19
N GLU A 75 4.64 10.41 -18.78
CA GLU A 75 3.25 10.81 -18.49
C GLU A 75 3.21 11.84 -17.35
N PHE A 76 3.92 11.59 -16.26
CA PHE A 76 4.01 12.54 -15.15
C PHE A 76 4.65 13.86 -15.57
N SER A 77 5.69 13.84 -16.40
CA SER A 77 6.34 15.05 -16.89
C SER A 77 5.40 15.95 -17.70
N LEU A 78 4.35 15.40 -18.31
CA LEU A 78 3.33 16.16 -19.03
C LEU A 78 2.22 16.69 -18.11
N LEU A 79 2.01 16.04 -16.96
CA LEU A 79 0.93 16.36 -16.01
C LEU A 79 1.41 17.19 -14.80
N ARG A 80 2.71 17.14 -14.50
CA ARG A 80 3.27 17.78 -13.31
C ARG A 80 3.02 19.29 -13.35
N THR A 81 2.63 19.81 -12.21
CA THR A 81 2.50 21.24 -11.95
C THR A 81 3.71 21.73 -11.14
N ASP A 82 3.69 23.00 -10.76
CA ASP A 82 4.59 23.61 -9.77
C ASP A 82 4.20 23.31 -8.31
N ALA A 83 3.21 22.43 -8.10
CA ALA A 83 2.80 22.01 -6.77
C ALA A 83 3.97 21.38 -6.00
N GLN A 84 4.15 21.82 -4.75
CA GLN A 84 5.14 21.27 -3.86
C GLN A 84 4.64 19.93 -3.29
N ILE A 85 5.55 18.97 -3.18
CA ILE A 85 5.28 17.64 -2.65
C ILE A 85 6.26 17.40 -1.51
N GLU A 86 5.71 17.16 -0.32
CA GLU A 86 6.49 16.79 0.85
C GLU A 86 6.29 15.29 1.15
N PHE A 87 7.39 14.61 1.44
CA PHE A 87 7.39 13.20 1.83
C PHE A 87 7.78 13.11 3.30
N CYS A 88 6.88 12.57 4.12
CA CYS A 88 7.13 12.31 5.53
C CYS A 88 7.20 10.80 5.77
N HIS A 89 8.33 10.32 6.29
CA HIS A 89 8.49 8.93 6.73
C HIS A 89 8.39 8.89 8.25
N ALA A 90 7.20 8.60 8.76
CA ALA A 90 6.88 8.59 10.19
C ALA A 90 5.72 7.64 10.49
N ASP A 91 5.55 7.26 11.77
CA ASP A 91 4.31 6.67 12.25
C ASP A 91 3.19 7.72 12.12
N SER A 92 2.17 7.41 11.32
CA SER A 92 1.04 8.30 11.07
C SER A 92 0.22 8.62 12.34
N ARG A 93 0.37 7.86 13.43
CA ARG A 93 -0.24 8.15 14.74
C ARG A 93 0.46 9.27 15.50
N GLN A 94 1.64 9.68 15.06
CA GLN A 94 2.49 10.71 15.68
C GLN A 94 3.05 11.73 14.67
N ALA A 95 2.69 11.61 13.39
CA ALA A 95 3.18 12.49 12.35
C ALA A 95 2.66 13.92 12.57
N ASP A 96 3.54 14.90 12.37
CA ASP A 96 3.16 16.31 12.31
C ASP A 96 2.51 16.59 10.94
N ILE A 97 1.21 16.90 10.95
CA ILE A 97 0.43 17.17 9.75
C ILE A 97 0.25 18.69 9.64
N PRO A 98 0.80 19.35 8.60
CA PRO A 98 0.64 20.78 8.40
C PRO A 98 -0.84 21.13 8.16
N PRO A 99 -1.23 22.41 8.18
CA PRO A 99 -2.56 22.81 7.77
C PRO A 99 -2.92 22.26 6.38
N ILE A 100 -4.07 21.61 6.27
CA ILE A 100 -4.57 20.97 5.04
C ILE A 100 -6.02 21.36 4.78
N ASP A 101 -6.46 21.29 3.52
CA ASP A 101 -7.85 21.55 3.13
C ASP A 101 -8.71 20.28 3.09
N GLY A 102 -8.08 19.11 2.99
CA GLY A 102 -8.75 17.83 2.76
C GLY A 102 -7.81 16.64 2.88
N VAL A 103 -8.39 15.45 3.02
CA VAL A 103 -7.66 14.18 3.10
C VAL A 103 -8.22 13.20 2.07
N ILE A 104 -7.34 12.54 1.33
CA ILE A 104 -7.67 11.31 0.61
C ILE A 104 -6.68 10.22 1.02
N THR A 105 -7.19 9.08 1.47
CA THR A 105 -6.32 8.00 1.96
C THR A 105 -6.92 6.62 1.72
N SER A 106 -6.06 5.61 1.73
CA SER A 106 -6.44 4.20 1.77
C SER A 106 -5.66 3.52 2.89
N PRO A 107 -6.25 3.40 4.09
CA PRO A 107 -5.56 2.83 5.24
C PRO A 107 -5.19 1.36 5.01
N PRO A 108 -4.22 0.80 5.75
CA PRO A 108 -3.93 -0.63 5.71
C PRO A 108 -5.20 -1.43 6.07
N TYR A 109 -5.39 -2.60 5.46
CA TYR A 109 -6.57 -3.42 5.75
C TYR A 109 -6.22 -4.42 6.84
N VAL A 110 -6.98 -4.38 7.94
CA VAL A 110 -6.69 -5.19 9.14
C VAL A 110 -6.46 -6.66 8.81
N GLY A 111 -5.32 -7.18 9.26
CA GLY A 111 -4.94 -8.58 9.13
C GLY A 111 -4.74 -9.04 7.69
N LEU A 112 -4.59 -8.12 6.72
CA LEU A 112 -4.55 -8.48 5.31
C LEU A 112 -3.19 -9.01 4.89
N ILE A 113 -2.15 -8.23 5.16
CA ILE A 113 -0.76 -8.43 4.75
C ILE A 113 0.14 -7.72 5.77
N ASP A 114 1.37 -8.20 5.92
CA ASP A 114 2.46 -7.48 6.60
C ASP A 114 3.16 -6.58 5.57
N TYR A 115 2.94 -5.26 5.63
CA TYR A 115 3.31 -4.34 4.54
C TYR A 115 4.82 -4.16 4.41
N HIS A 116 5.55 -4.04 5.53
CA HIS A 116 7.01 -3.92 5.53
C HIS A 116 7.64 -5.20 4.98
N GLU A 117 7.16 -6.38 5.39
CA GLU A 117 7.68 -7.65 4.86
C GLU A 117 7.43 -7.78 3.35
N GLN A 118 6.21 -7.45 2.89
CA GLN A 118 5.88 -7.47 1.47
C GLN A 118 6.77 -6.52 0.65
N HIS A 119 7.18 -5.39 1.25
CA HIS A 119 7.98 -4.34 0.62
C HIS A 119 9.45 -4.32 1.03
N ALA A 120 9.99 -5.37 1.66
CA ALA A 120 11.35 -5.39 2.21
C ALA A 120 12.46 -4.96 1.24
N TYR A 121 12.36 -5.29 -0.05
CA TYR A 121 13.33 -4.81 -1.06
C TYR A 121 13.27 -3.31 -1.29
N GLY A 122 12.09 -2.71 -1.19
CA GLY A 122 11.91 -1.26 -1.26
C GLY A 122 12.61 -0.58 -0.10
N TYR A 123 12.33 -1.03 1.13
CA TYR A 123 12.99 -0.52 2.34
C TYR A 123 14.51 -0.61 2.24
N HIS A 124 15.03 -1.81 1.91
CA HIS A 124 16.46 -2.03 1.79
C HIS A 124 17.12 -1.18 0.68
N LEU A 125 16.59 -1.19 -0.55
CA LEU A 125 17.24 -0.50 -1.68
C LEU A 125 17.13 1.02 -1.61
N LEU A 126 16.07 1.55 -0.99
CA LEU A 126 15.88 2.98 -0.80
C LEU A 126 16.51 3.50 0.50
N GLY A 127 17.01 2.62 1.37
CA GLY A 127 17.58 2.98 2.66
C GLY A 127 16.54 3.55 3.63
N LEU A 128 15.30 3.08 3.56
CA LEU A 128 14.23 3.48 4.48
C LEU A 128 14.36 2.68 5.79
N GLU A 129 14.08 3.34 6.90
CA GLU A 129 14.01 2.70 8.21
C GLU A 129 12.88 1.65 8.27
N ASP A 130 13.14 0.52 8.91
CA ASP A 130 12.17 -0.57 9.04
C ASP A 130 11.38 -0.46 10.34
N ASN A 131 10.23 0.19 10.27
CA ASN A 131 9.35 0.44 11.41
C ASN A 131 8.18 -0.57 11.46
N ARG A 132 8.43 -1.83 11.10
CA ARG A 132 7.37 -2.87 11.05
C ARG A 132 6.62 -3.10 12.36
N HIS A 133 7.23 -2.71 13.48
CA HIS A 133 6.62 -2.81 14.81
C HIS A 133 5.50 -1.78 15.02
N ASP A 134 5.49 -0.71 14.22
CA ASP A 134 4.47 0.34 14.22
C ASP A 134 3.40 0.12 13.15
N GLU A 135 3.39 -1.03 12.46
CA GLU A 135 2.33 -1.34 11.49
C GLU A 135 0.95 -1.36 12.14
N ILE A 136 0.00 -0.66 11.53
CA ILE A 136 -1.41 -0.70 11.92
C ILE A 136 -2.09 -1.88 11.21
N GLY A 137 -2.56 -2.83 12.01
CA GLY A 137 -3.29 -4.01 11.54
C GLY A 137 -2.51 -5.04 10.70
N PRO A 138 -1.26 -5.41 11.06
CA PRO A 138 -0.47 -6.40 10.32
C PRO A 138 -1.14 -7.78 10.32
N ALA A 139 -0.84 -8.60 9.31
CA ALA A 139 -1.35 -9.97 9.22
C ALA A 139 -0.84 -10.87 10.35
N ALA A 140 0.37 -10.63 10.85
CA ALA A 140 0.95 -11.33 12.00
C ALA A 140 0.06 -11.25 13.27
N ASN A 141 -0.73 -10.17 13.42
CA ASN A 141 -1.66 -9.98 14.54
C ASN A 141 -3.05 -10.60 14.31
N GLY A 142 -3.28 -11.18 13.13
CA GLY A 142 -4.55 -11.80 12.75
C GLY A 142 -5.69 -10.80 12.58
N SER A 143 -6.92 -11.25 12.82
CA SER A 143 -8.15 -10.45 12.66
C SER A 143 -9.18 -10.73 13.75
N SER A 144 -8.68 -10.99 14.97
CA SER A 144 -9.53 -11.21 16.14
C SER A 144 -10.38 -9.98 16.46
N LYS A 145 -11.41 -10.12 17.30
CA LYS A 145 -12.22 -8.98 17.75
C LYS A 145 -11.35 -7.91 18.40
N LYS A 146 -10.40 -8.32 19.25
CA LYS A 146 -9.43 -7.43 19.90
C LYS A 146 -8.57 -6.69 18.86
N THR A 147 -7.99 -7.43 17.91
CA THR A 147 -7.17 -6.85 16.83
C THR A 147 -7.95 -5.82 16.00
N LYS A 148 -9.23 -6.07 15.72
CA LYS A 148 -10.09 -5.14 15.00
C LYS A 148 -10.38 -3.87 15.79
N GLN A 149 -10.60 -4.00 17.10
CA GLN A 149 -10.81 -2.86 17.99
C GLN A 149 -9.54 -1.99 18.10
N GLU A 150 -8.38 -2.61 18.27
CA GLU A 150 -7.08 -1.91 18.26
C GLU A 150 -6.87 -1.19 16.92
N TYR A 151 -7.11 -1.86 15.80
CA TYR A 151 -7.07 -1.24 14.47
C TYR A 151 -8.01 -0.03 14.35
N GLN A 152 -9.25 -0.12 14.84
CA GLN A 152 -10.19 1.01 14.80
C GLN A 152 -9.67 2.21 15.60
N GLN A 153 -9.09 1.96 16.79
CA GLN A 153 -8.48 2.99 17.62
C GLN A 153 -7.26 3.62 16.95
N ASP A 154 -6.36 2.81 16.40
CA ASP A 154 -5.16 3.28 15.70
C ASP A 154 -5.54 4.14 14.47
N ILE A 155 -6.48 3.68 13.64
CA ILE A 155 -6.95 4.45 12.48
C ILE A 155 -7.66 5.74 12.93
N ALA A 156 -8.51 5.68 13.96
CA ALA A 156 -9.16 6.88 14.49
C ALA A 156 -8.10 7.88 15.03
N GLN A 157 -7.04 7.41 15.68
CA GLN A 157 -5.95 8.29 16.11
C GLN A 157 -5.29 8.99 14.91
N VAL A 158 -4.89 8.26 13.86
CA VAL A 158 -4.30 8.84 12.64
C VAL A 158 -5.22 9.89 12.02
N LEU A 159 -6.49 9.54 11.82
CA LEU A 159 -7.44 10.42 11.17
C LEU A 159 -7.81 11.62 12.04
N SER A 160 -7.77 11.50 13.37
CA SER A 160 -8.00 12.63 14.28
C SER A 160 -6.92 13.71 14.16
N LEU A 161 -5.66 13.33 13.93
CA LEU A 161 -4.57 14.29 13.66
C LEU A 161 -4.83 15.05 12.36
N ALA A 162 -5.23 14.34 11.30
CA ALA A 162 -5.55 14.96 10.03
C ALA A 162 -6.79 15.89 10.13
N LEU A 163 -7.81 15.49 10.90
CA LEU A 163 -8.95 16.36 11.21
C LEU A 163 -8.52 17.60 11.98
N ALA A 164 -7.61 17.48 12.95
CA ALA A 164 -7.13 18.62 13.73
C ALA A 164 -6.47 19.70 12.84
N SER A 165 -5.75 19.28 11.80
CA SER A 165 -5.09 20.19 10.84
C SER A 165 -5.99 20.71 9.71
N MET A 166 -7.28 20.35 9.68
CA MET A 166 -8.21 20.69 8.60
C MET A 166 -9.27 21.72 9.04
N PRO A 167 -9.74 22.65 8.19
CA PRO A 167 -10.86 23.53 8.54
C PRO A 167 -12.20 22.78 8.66
N SER A 168 -13.16 23.37 9.38
CA SER A 168 -14.56 22.90 9.39
C SER A 168 -15.12 22.91 7.97
N GLY A 169 -15.92 21.90 7.62
CA GLY A 169 -16.41 21.62 6.27
C GLY A 169 -15.40 20.93 5.36
N GLY A 170 -14.14 20.74 5.78
CA GLY A 170 -13.14 20.01 5.01
C GLY A 170 -13.49 18.53 4.83
N PHE A 171 -13.18 17.98 3.65
CA PHE A 171 -13.53 16.61 3.31
C PHE A 171 -12.41 15.61 3.62
N MET A 172 -12.81 14.47 4.17
CA MET A 172 -11.98 13.29 4.38
C MET A 172 -12.56 12.12 3.57
N ILE A 173 -11.81 11.68 2.56
CA ILE A 173 -12.16 10.58 1.68
C ILE A 173 -11.30 9.36 2.04
N VAL A 174 -11.95 8.31 2.53
CA VAL A 174 -11.27 7.10 2.99
C VAL A 174 -11.69 5.90 2.15
N VAL A 175 -10.72 5.29 1.46
CA VAL A 175 -10.94 4.13 0.59
C VAL A 175 -10.49 2.86 1.32
N ALA A 176 -11.44 2.01 1.69
CA ALA A 176 -11.14 0.83 2.50
C ALA A 176 -11.85 -0.44 2.04
N GLY A 177 -11.15 -1.57 2.17
CA GLY A 177 -11.74 -2.90 2.06
C GLY A 177 -12.48 -3.29 3.34
N ASP A 178 -13.62 -2.69 3.61
CA ASP A 178 -14.31 -2.79 4.91
C ASP A 178 -15.17 -4.06 5.07
N ARG A 179 -14.54 -5.23 5.00
CA ARG A 179 -15.24 -6.52 5.13
C ARG A 179 -15.81 -6.79 6.52
N ALA A 180 -15.36 -6.05 7.52
CA ALA A 180 -15.74 -6.25 8.92
C ALA A 180 -16.61 -5.12 9.46
N ASN A 181 -17.07 -4.19 8.60
CA ASN A 181 -17.90 -3.03 8.95
C ASN A 181 -17.31 -2.22 10.11
N LEU A 182 -16.01 -1.88 10.00
CA LEU A 182 -15.26 -1.20 11.05
C LEU A 182 -15.37 0.32 10.97
N TYR A 183 -15.69 0.86 9.80
CA TYR A 183 -15.56 2.29 9.52
C TYR A 183 -16.70 3.14 10.06
N ASP A 184 -17.87 2.55 10.34
CA ASP A 184 -18.98 3.24 11.01
C ASP A 184 -18.60 3.65 12.45
N GLU A 185 -17.90 2.76 13.16
CA GLU A 185 -17.39 3.04 14.50
C GLU A 185 -16.23 4.05 14.44
N ILE A 186 -15.34 3.95 13.45
CA ILE A 186 -14.25 4.93 13.26
C ILE A 186 -14.84 6.32 13.02
N ALA A 187 -15.86 6.45 12.15
CA ALA A 187 -16.56 7.71 11.93
C ALA A 187 -17.18 8.25 13.22
N SER A 188 -17.76 7.36 14.05
CA SER A 188 -18.33 7.71 15.35
C SER A 188 -17.27 8.22 16.33
N LEU A 189 -16.11 7.55 16.44
CA LEU A 189 -14.98 7.96 17.26
C LEU A 189 -14.43 9.34 16.86
N LEU A 190 -14.43 9.64 15.57
CA LEU A 190 -13.98 10.91 15.02
C LEU A 190 -15.03 12.03 15.10
N ALA A 191 -16.28 11.69 15.43
CA ALA A 191 -17.43 12.59 15.41
C ALA A 191 -17.62 13.36 14.08
N VAL A 192 -17.18 12.80 12.96
CA VAL A 192 -17.35 13.37 11.61
C VAL A 192 -18.81 13.26 11.13
N GLU A 193 -19.17 14.04 10.12
CA GLU A 193 -20.43 13.88 9.40
C GLU A 193 -20.23 12.95 8.20
N VAL A 194 -21.15 12.00 8.03
CA VAL A 194 -21.10 11.01 6.94
C VAL A 194 -21.91 11.52 5.76
N GLU A 195 -21.22 12.03 4.75
CA GLU A 195 -21.82 12.64 3.56
C GLU A 195 -22.28 11.58 2.58
N ALA A 196 -21.44 10.57 2.33
CA ALA A 196 -21.76 9.46 1.45
C ALA A 196 -20.86 8.24 1.68
N VAL A 197 -21.34 7.07 1.25
CA VAL A 197 -20.53 5.86 1.11
C VAL A 197 -20.77 5.28 -0.27
N VAL A 198 -19.71 5.22 -1.10
CA VAL A 198 -19.77 4.72 -2.48
C VAL A 198 -19.10 3.35 -2.57
N GLN A 199 -19.76 2.39 -3.22
CA GLN A 199 -19.18 1.06 -3.46
C GLN A 199 -18.40 1.03 -4.77
N ARG A 200 -17.15 0.57 -4.70
CA ARG A 200 -16.23 0.48 -5.84
C ARG A 200 -15.82 -0.97 -6.08
N HIS A 201 -16.07 -1.48 -7.28
CA HIS A 201 -15.56 -2.79 -7.69
C HIS A 201 -14.09 -2.73 -8.10
N VAL A 202 -13.27 -3.65 -7.60
CA VAL A 202 -11.83 -3.72 -7.86
C VAL A 202 -11.52 -4.82 -8.88
N ASN A 203 -11.40 -4.41 -10.13
CA ASN A 203 -10.99 -5.27 -11.23
C ASN A 203 -9.46 -5.40 -11.26
N ARG A 204 -8.92 -6.54 -10.78
CA ARG A 204 -7.51 -7.02 -10.81
C ARG A 204 -6.77 -6.92 -9.46
N ARG A 205 -6.60 -8.08 -8.81
CA ARG A 205 -5.87 -8.22 -7.53
C ARG A 205 -4.69 -9.21 -7.65
N THR A 206 -3.62 -8.97 -6.89
CA THR A 206 -2.54 -9.94 -6.61
C THR A 206 -2.83 -10.68 -5.29
N GLY A 207 -2.77 -12.02 -5.29
CA GLY A 207 -2.93 -12.87 -4.09
C GLY A 207 -4.04 -13.94 -4.16
N ARG A 208 -4.00 -14.91 -3.23
CA ARG A 208 -4.88 -16.11 -3.14
C ARG A 208 -6.33 -15.82 -2.69
N ARG A 209 -7.14 -15.03 -3.40
CA ARG A 209 -8.55 -14.84 -3.01
C ARG A 209 -9.48 -14.89 -4.22
N ALA A 210 -10.37 -15.88 -4.24
CA ALA A 210 -11.44 -16.02 -5.24
C ALA A 210 -12.63 -15.11 -4.87
N GLY A 211 -13.32 -14.56 -5.87
CA GLY A 211 -14.53 -13.75 -5.72
C GLY A 211 -14.37 -12.27 -6.12
N GLU A 212 -15.50 -11.59 -6.30
CA GLU A 212 -15.56 -10.13 -6.49
C GLU A 212 -14.98 -9.41 -5.26
N PHE A 213 -14.20 -8.36 -5.48
CA PHE A 213 -13.65 -7.54 -4.40
C PHE A 213 -14.18 -6.13 -4.53
N TYR A 214 -14.79 -5.64 -3.47
CA TYR A 214 -15.29 -4.28 -3.37
C TYR A 214 -14.52 -3.52 -2.29
N GLU A 215 -14.34 -2.23 -2.55
CA GLU A 215 -13.91 -1.24 -1.59
C GLU A 215 -15.06 -0.26 -1.35
N SER A 216 -15.19 0.18 -0.10
CA SER A 216 -16.05 1.30 0.27
C SER A 216 -15.23 2.58 0.20
N VAL A 217 -15.78 3.60 -0.45
CA VAL A 217 -15.26 4.97 -0.44
C VAL A 217 -16.14 5.76 0.51
N PHE A 218 -15.63 5.98 1.71
CA PHE A 218 -16.27 6.79 2.74
C PHE A 218 -15.95 8.26 2.48
N ILE A 219 -16.99 9.09 2.38
CA ILE A 219 -16.87 10.54 2.23
C ILE A 219 -17.39 11.14 3.52
N TRP A 220 -16.49 11.72 4.30
CA TRP A 220 -16.78 12.36 5.56
C TRP A 220 -16.44 13.84 5.50
N SER A 221 -17.12 14.66 6.29
CA SER A 221 -16.80 16.06 6.48
C SER A 221 -16.49 16.37 7.95
N LYS A 222 -15.58 17.31 8.17
CA LYS A 222 -15.27 17.82 9.51
C LYS A 222 -16.37 18.80 9.94
N LYS A 223 -16.92 18.61 11.14
CA LYS A 223 -17.83 19.56 11.78
C LYS A 223 -17.15 20.89 12.10
#